data_AF-A0A2S9XBQ4-F1
#
_entry.id   AF-A0A2S9XBQ4-F1
#
_cell.length_a   1.000
_cell.length_b   1.000
_cell.length_c   1.000
_cell.angle_alpha   90.00
_cell.angle_beta   90.00
_cell.angle_gamma   90.00
#
_symmetry.space_group_name_H-M   'P 1'
#
loop_
_entity.id
_entity.type
_entity.pdbx_description
1 polymer ?
#
loop_
_entity_poly.entity_id
_entity_poly.type
_entity_poly.pdbx_seq_one_letter_code
_entity_poly.pdbx_strand_id
1 'polypeptide(L)'
;MPAVCILDTGVNLGHPLIEGSLTPDDCYALDPTWGTHDHDGHGTEMAGLTLYGDLAPQLEDTGPVVLRHRLESVKILPPRGANDPDLYGAVTAEAASRPEHPSVAACSRWR
;
A
#
# COMPACT_ATOMS: atom_id res chain seq x y z
N MET A 1 5.63 -15.01 -2.42
CA MET A 1 4.20 -14.67 -2.66
C MET A 1 4.13 -13.47 -3.60
N PRO A 2 3.18 -13.35 -4.53
CA PRO A 2 3.01 -12.14 -5.33
C PRO A 2 2.64 -10.92 -4.45
N ALA A 3 2.86 -9.72 -4.97
CA ALA A 3 2.49 -8.46 -4.33
C ALA A 3 1.62 -7.60 -5.26
N VAL A 4 0.76 -6.79 -4.66
CA VAL A 4 0.07 -5.69 -5.33
C VAL A 4 0.55 -4.39 -4.71
N CYS A 5 1.12 -3.50 -5.53
CA CYS A 5 1.58 -2.19 -5.09
C CYS A 5 0.50 -1.13 -5.28
N ILE A 6 0.14 -0.45 -4.20
CA ILE A 6 -0.89 0.59 -4.17
C ILE A 6 -0.22 1.95 -4.25
N LEU A 7 -0.57 2.74 -5.28
CA LEU A 7 -0.11 4.11 -5.48
C LEU A 7 -1.21 5.08 -5.06
N ASP A 8 -1.16 5.61 -3.83
CA ASP A 8 -2.29 6.34 -3.24
C ASP A 8 -1.86 7.35 -2.16
N THR A 9 -2.71 7.62 -1.17
CA THR A 9 -2.50 8.53 -0.01
C THR A 9 -1.63 7.94 1.10
N GLY A 10 -1.15 6.70 0.93
CA GLY A 10 -0.47 5.88 1.94
C GLY A 10 -1.40 4.78 2.47
N VAL A 11 -0.92 3.94 3.38
CA VAL A 11 -1.74 2.89 4.02
C VAL A 11 -1.54 2.92 5.53
N ASN A 12 -2.62 2.78 6.29
CA ASN A 12 -2.53 2.60 7.73
C ASN A 12 -2.09 1.17 8.09
N LEU A 13 -0.79 1.00 8.34
CA LEU A 13 -0.17 -0.27 8.76
C LEU A 13 -0.77 -0.86 10.04
N GLY A 14 -1.32 -0.03 10.94
CA GLY A 14 -1.90 -0.49 12.20
C GLY A 14 -3.34 -1.00 12.07
N HIS A 15 -3.89 -1.08 10.86
CA HIS A 15 -5.24 -1.58 10.65
C HIS A 15 -5.26 -3.12 10.79
N PRO A 16 -6.12 -3.72 11.64
CA PRO A 16 -6.10 -5.17 11.93
C PRO A 16 -6.27 -6.07 10.71
N LEU A 17 -7.01 -5.62 9.69
CA LEU A 17 -7.18 -6.38 8.43
C LEU A 17 -5.97 -6.23 7.47
N ILE A 18 -5.03 -5.33 7.74
CA ILE A 18 -3.91 -5.03 6.84
C ILE A 18 -2.56 -5.48 7.44
N GLU A 19 -2.40 -5.40 8.77
CA GLU A 19 -1.11 -5.59 9.45
C GLU A 19 -0.40 -6.92 9.14
N GLY A 20 -1.14 -7.98 8.79
CA GLY A 20 -0.59 -9.27 8.38
C GLY A 20 -0.11 -9.36 6.93
N SER A 21 -0.42 -8.35 6.11
CA SER A 21 -0.24 -8.39 4.65
C SER A 21 0.62 -7.25 4.09
N LEU A 22 1.01 -6.28 4.90
CA LEU A 22 1.87 -5.16 4.53
C LEU A 22 2.92 -4.93 5.61
N THR A 23 4.19 -4.82 5.23
CA THR A 23 5.28 -4.56 6.19
C THR A 23 5.74 -3.11 6.11
N PRO A 24 6.32 -2.54 7.19
CA PRO A 24 6.89 -1.20 7.14
C PRO A 24 7.98 -1.02 6.07
N ASP A 25 8.73 -2.09 5.76
CA ASP A 25 9.79 -2.08 4.74
C ASP A 25 9.23 -1.98 3.30
N ASP A 26 7.94 -2.31 3.11
CA ASP A 26 7.22 -2.28 1.83
C ASP A 26 6.35 -1.01 1.68
N CYS A 27 6.54 -0.04 2.57
CA CYS A 27 5.85 1.25 2.56
C CYS A 27 6.81 2.39 2.17
N TYR A 28 6.45 3.12 1.13
CA TYR A 28 7.25 4.18 0.54
C TYR A 28 6.45 5.48 0.45
N ALA A 29 7.16 6.60 0.29
CA ALA A 29 6.59 7.89 -0.06
C ALA A 29 7.51 8.57 -1.08
N LEU A 30 6.94 9.29 -2.04
CA LEU A 30 7.75 10.04 -3.01
C LEU A 30 8.55 11.15 -2.31
N ASP A 31 7.88 11.89 -1.43
CA ASP A 31 8.51 12.85 -0.54
C ASP A 31 8.65 12.24 0.87
N PRO A 32 9.90 12.04 1.36
CA PRO A 32 10.15 11.49 2.68
C PRO A 32 9.52 12.29 3.83
N THR A 33 9.22 13.57 3.63
CA THR A 33 8.61 14.44 4.66
C THR A 33 7.14 14.13 4.89
N TRP A 34 6.46 13.42 3.99
CA TRP A 34 5.03 13.08 4.12
C TRP A 34 4.78 11.92 5.08
N GLY A 35 5.82 11.14 5.39
CA GLY A 35 5.68 9.80 5.97
C GLY A 35 4.92 8.85 5.03
N THR A 36 4.74 7.61 5.45
CA THR A 36 4.13 6.55 4.61
C THR A 36 2.70 6.20 5.02
N HIS A 37 2.26 6.70 6.18
CA HIS A 37 0.91 6.49 6.67
C HIS A 37 -0.11 7.20 5.79
N ASP A 38 -1.29 6.61 5.74
CA ASP A 38 -2.45 7.22 5.11
C ASP A 38 -2.90 8.46 5.90
N HIS A 39 -3.20 9.53 5.17
CA HIS A 39 -3.65 10.80 5.72
C HIS A 39 -5.10 11.13 5.38
N ASP A 40 -5.71 10.40 4.45
CA ASP A 40 -7.05 10.66 3.93
C ASP A 40 -8.01 9.51 4.25
N GLY A 41 -7.53 8.27 4.17
CA GLY A 41 -8.30 7.05 4.35
C GLY A 41 -8.43 6.25 3.05
N HIS A 42 -8.41 6.92 1.89
CA HIS A 42 -8.59 6.31 0.58
C HIS A 42 -7.61 5.16 0.32
N GLY A 43 -6.30 5.35 0.55
CA GLY A 43 -5.32 4.30 0.34
C GLY A 43 -5.50 3.08 1.26
N THR A 44 -5.96 3.28 2.49
CA THR A 44 -6.31 2.19 3.42
C THR A 44 -7.56 1.42 2.97
N GLU A 45 -8.57 2.11 2.44
CA GLU A 45 -9.75 1.48 1.84
C GLU A 45 -9.36 0.65 0.61
N MET A 46 -8.51 1.21 -0.27
CA MET A 46 -8.00 0.49 -1.44
C MET A 46 -7.15 -0.71 -1.06
N ALA A 47 -6.40 -0.66 0.06
CA ALA A 47 -5.69 -1.81 0.62
C ALA A 47 -6.64 -2.93 1.06
N GLY A 48 -7.73 -2.58 1.75
CA GLY A 48 -8.78 -3.55 2.11
C GLY A 48 -9.42 -4.19 0.88
N LEU A 49 -9.85 -3.37 -0.09
CA LEU A 49 -10.45 -3.84 -1.33
C LEU A 49 -9.49 -4.72 -2.14
N THR A 50 -8.20 -4.40 -2.15
CA THR A 50 -7.18 -5.17 -2.86
C THR A 50 -7.01 -6.56 -2.26
N LEU A 51 -6.93 -6.66 -0.93
CA LEU A 51 -6.73 -7.92 -0.22
C LEU A 51 -7.96 -8.82 -0.26
N TYR A 52 -9.12 -8.22 -0.01
CA TYR A 52 -10.33 -8.95 0.30
C TYR A 52 -11.34 -8.91 -0.85
N GLY A 53 -11.30 -7.91 -1.74
CA GLY A 53 -12.37 -7.67 -2.69
C GLY A 53 -13.63 -7.22 -1.94
N ASP A 54 -14.77 -7.81 -2.29
CA ASP A 54 -16.02 -7.51 -1.59
C ASP A 54 -16.01 -8.10 -0.17
N LEU A 55 -15.93 -7.20 0.81
CA LEU A 55 -15.83 -7.54 2.23
C LEU A 55 -17.19 -7.96 2.82
N ALA A 56 -18.31 -7.56 2.22
CA ALA A 56 -19.65 -7.88 2.75
C ALA A 56 -19.88 -9.39 2.94
N PRO A 57 -19.72 -10.25 1.91
CA PRO A 57 -19.92 -11.69 2.08
C PRO A 57 -18.90 -12.33 3.03
N GLN A 58 -17.73 -11.71 3.23
CA GLN A 58 -16.67 -12.26 4.07
C GLN A 58 -16.89 -11.95 5.55
N LEU A 59 -17.55 -10.83 5.85
CA LEU A 59 -17.97 -10.48 7.21
C LEU A 59 -19.19 -11.28 7.68
N GLU A 60 -19.99 -11.79 6.74
CA GLU A 60 -21.11 -12.68 7.03
C GLU A 60 -20.66 -14.14 7.25
N ASP A 61 -19.45 -14.49 6.80
CA ASP A 61 -18.84 -15.79 7.03
C ASP A 61 -17.94 -15.78 8.29
N THR A 62 -17.83 -16.95 8.92
CA THR A 62 -16.91 -17.19 10.05
C THR A 62 -15.71 -18.04 9.63
N GLY A 63 -15.67 -18.49 8.38
CA GLY A 63 -14.56 -19.22 7.79
C GLY A 63 -13.30 -18.35 7.65
N PRO A 64 -12.11 -18.99 7.59
CA PRO A 64 -10.87 -18.25 7.37
C PRO A 64 -10.81 -17.69 5.95
N VAL A 65 -10.42 -16.42 5.82
CA VAL A 65 -10.13 -15.80 4.52
C VAL A 65 -8.67 -16.04 4.14
N VAL A 66 -8.45 -16.71 3.01
CA VAL A 66 -7.10 -17.01 2.50
C VAL A 66 -6.65 -15.93 1.52
N LEU A 67 -5.74 -15.08 1.96
CA LEU A 67 -5.12 -14.05 1.12
C LEU A 67 -4.12 -14.67 0.15
N ARG A 68 -4.07 -14.16 -1.09
CA ARG A 68 -3.29 -14.73 -2.19
C ARG A 68 -2.05 -13.92 -2.56
N HIS A 69 -1.93 -12.72 -2.01
CA HIS A 69 -0.88 -11.77 -2.30
C HIS A 69 -0.62 -10.91 -1.06
N ARG A 70 0.55 -10.27 -1.02
CA ARG A 70 0.87 -9.21 -0.06
C ARG A 70 0.61 -7.84 -0.69
N LEU A 71 0.69 -6.80 0.11
CA LEU A 71 0.67 -5.43 -0.34
C LEU A 71 2.07 -4.82 -0.33
N GLU A 72 2.24 -3.82 -1.20
CA GLU A 72 3.24 -2.77 -1.14
C GLU A 72 2.48 -1.44 -1.23
N SER A 73 3.03 -0.36 -0.69
CA SER A 73 2.38 0.95 -0.75
C SER A 73 3.38 2.04 -1.10
N VAL A 74 3.02 2.91 -2.02
CA VAL A 74 3.74 4.15 -2.30
C VAL A 74 2.78 5.31 -2.16
N LYS A 75 3.05 6.19 -1.20
CA LYS A 75 2.34 7.44 -1.05
C LYS A 75 2.77 8.40 -2.15
N ILE A 76 1.90 8.59 -3.13
CA ILE A 76 2.12 9.50 -4.28
C ILE A 76 1.34 10.80 -4.14
N LEU A 77 0.29 10.82 -3.32
CA LEU A 77 -0.53 12.01 -3.10
C LEU A 77 -0.05 12.80 -1.88
N PRO A 78 0.22 14.12 -2.04
CA PRO A 78 0.73 14.94 -0.95
C PRO A 78 -0.34 15.16 0.13
N PRO A 79 0.02 15.20 1.42
CA PRO A 79 -0.93 15.51 2.51
C PRO A 79 -1.61 16.88 2.41
N ARG A 80 -1.04 17.79 1.60
CA ARG A 80 -1.57 19.13 1.35
C ARG A 80 -1.28 19.53 -0.09
N GLY A 81 -2.26 20.18 -0.73
CA GLY A 81 -2.15 20.60 -2.12
C GLY A 81 -2.39 19.44 -3.08
N ALA A 82 -1.80 19.52 -4.26
CA ALA A 82 -1.89 18.49 -5.29
C ALA A 82 -0.57 18.42 -6.06
N ASN A 83 -0.32 17.28 -6.70
CA ASN A 83 0.75 17.17 -7.68
C ASN A 83 0.43 18.06 -8.89
N ASP A 84 1.45 18.63 -9.51
CA ASP A 84 1.30 19.35 -10.78
C ASP A 84 0.83 18.35 -11.87
N PRO A 85 -0.29 18.62 -12.57
CA PRO A 85 -0.79 17.75 -13.63
C PRO A 85 0.24 17.43 -14.72
N ASP A 86 1.14 18.37 -15.04
CA ASP A 86 2.18 18.17 -16.04
C ASP A 86 3.23 17.13 -15.59
N LEU A 87 3.31 16.85 -14.28
CA LEU A 87 4.25 15.91 -13.67
C LEU A 87 3.66 14.53 -13.38
N TYR A 88 2.37 14.28 -13.62
CA TYR A 88 1.73 13.00 -13.28
C TYR A 88 2.46 11.79 -13.88
N GLY A 89 2.96 11.90 -15.11
CA GLY A 89 3.73 10.82 -15.73
C GLY A 89 5.03 10.52 -14.98
N ALA A 90 5.77 11.56 -14.59
CA ALA A 90 7.02 11.44 -13.84
C ALA A 90 6.78 10.89 -12.43
N VAL A 91 5.77 11.42 -11.72
CA VAL A 91 5.35 11.00 -10.39
C VAL A 91 4.98 9.51 -10.37
N THR A 92 4.15 9.06 -11.32
CA THR A 92 3.75 7.65 -11.40
C THR A 92 4.91 6.73 -11.76
N ALA A 93 5.78 7.14 -12.70
CA ALA A 93 6.95 6.34 -13.08
C ALA A 93 7.93 6.16 -11.91
N GLU A 94 8.22 7.24 -11.19
CA GLU A 94 9.05 7.19 -10.00
C GLU A 94 8.43 6.29 -8.93
N ALA A 95 7.13 6.44 -8.68
CA ALA A 95 6.43 5.65 -7.66
C ALA A 95 6.48 4.15 -7.97
N ALA A 96 6.23 3.76 -9.22
CA ALA A 96 6.31 2.37 -9.65
C ALA A 96 7.71 1.76 -9.45
N SER A 97 8.77 2.57 -9.58
CA SER A 97 10.16 2.10 -9.41
C SER A 97 10.60 1.88 -7.95
N ARG A 98 9.88 2.46 -6.97
CA ARG A 98 10.24 2.37 -5.54
C ARG A 98 10.27 0.92 -5.03
N PRO A 99 9.20 0.10 -5.20
CA PRO A 99 9.21 -1.29 -4.73
C PRO A 99 10.17 -2.21 -5.51
N GLU A 100 10.62 -1.82 -6.71
CA GLU A 100 11.59 -2.60 -7.50
C GLU A 100 13.00 -2.57 -6.93
N HIS A 101 13.30 -1.59 -6.09
CA HIS A 101 14.58 -1.42 -5.41
C HIS A 101 14.44 -1.62 -3.89
N PRO A 102 13.98 -2.80 -3.43
CA PRO A 102 13.73 -3.02 -2.01
C PRO A 102 15.05 -2.97 -1.24
N SER A 103 15.00 -2.47 0.00
CA SER A 103 16.13 -2.57 0.89
C SER A 103 16.52 -4.04 1.13
N VAL A 104 17.81 -4.32 1.32
CA VAL A 104 18.37 -5.70 1.40
C VAL A 104 17.73 -6.57 2.50
N ALA A 105 17.01 -5.96 3.45
CA ALA A 105 16.32 -6.65 4.55
C ALA A 105 14.99 -7.35 4.15
N ALA A 106 14.36 -6.98 3.04
CA ALA A 106 13.04 -7.50 2.66
C ALA A 106 13.06 -8.96 2.14
N CYS A 107 14.20 -9.42 1.60
CA CYS A 107 14.31 -10.71 0.91
C CYS A 107 14.29 -11.93 1.84
N SER A 108 14.59 -11.78 3.14
CA SER A 108 14.78 -12.92 4.06
C SER A 108 13.55 -13.30 4.89
N ARG A 109 12.45 -12.55 4.84
CA ARG A 109 11.35 -12.65 5.82
C ARG A 109 10.15 -13.48 5.38
N TRP A 110 10.06 -13.84 4.09
CA TRP A 110 8.91 -14.52 3.49
C TRP A 110 9.22 -15.97 3.06
N ARG A 111 9.91 -16.73 3.91
CA ARG A 111 10.13 -18.18 3.77
C ARG A 111 9.29 -18.96 4.76
#